data_AF-A0AAQ0H5T6-F1
#
_entry.id   AF-A0AAQ0H5T6-F1
#
_cell.length_a   1.000
_cell.length_b   1.000
_cell.length_c   1.000
_cell.angle_alpha   90.00
_cell.angle_beta   90.00
_cell.angle_gamma   90.00
#
_symmetry.space_group_name_H-M   'P 1'
#
loop_
_entity.id
_entity.type
_entity.pdbx_description
1 polymer ?
#
loop_
_entity_poly.entity_id
_entity_poly.type
_entity_poly.pdbx_seq_one_letter_code
_entity_poly.pdbx_strand_id
1 'polypeptide(L)'
;MTSAMEHRYRRLLAWYPRSWRAAHGEAFLGTLLDVADGQSRAHPTFKERWAIAEHGLEARLDRVVVPEVRNAASTVALAMGAGLALAEFVFTSWSPWIRSNPTPGLMVQVGPFRDTGFAFAALWIIALLAALTGRWAIGRATLFILMLLAGVSPYFFASPSGVWSVDRATLFLLSMCAAVAAIGRPHRSHHTAAATVGWALLGALSYASTSDFTEWLYSRSIWNGNLYAWYATGVLELVAIGLALARYWRPAFTIVLSLVPYVGALSFNRLRGYVGDSGSVTILAVPLIIGLLLLALHSAGRLELPRPPTKRTAKRSGS
;
A
#
# COMPACT_ATOMS: atom_id res chain seq x y z
N MET A 1 -16.51 41.22 9.24
CA MET A 1 -15.63 40.10 9.66
C MET A 1 -15.91 38.82 8.86
N THR A 2 -17.17 38.57 8.49
CA THR A 2 -17.63 37.45 7.65
C THR A 2 -16.85 37.28 6.34
N SER A 3 -16.55 38.36 5.61
CA SER A 3 -15.85 38.26 4.32
C SER A 3 -14.45 37.63 4.40
N ALA A 4 -13.65 37.95 5.42
CA ALA A 4 -12.29 37.41 5.57
C ALA A 4 -12.28 35.94 5.99
N MET A 5 -13.23 35.52 6.83
CA MET A 5 -13.39 34.12 7.21
C MET A 5 -13.91 33.29 6.04
N GLU A 6 -14.90 33.79 5.31
CA GLU A 6 -15.43 33.17 4.11
C GLU A 6 -14.34 32.90 3.07
N HIS A 7 -13.48 33.90 2.79
CA HIS A 7 -12.34 33.71 1.88
C HIS A 7 -11.40 32.60 2.34
N ARG A 8 -11.15 32.46 3.66
CA ARG A 8 -10.31 31.39 4.19
C ARG A 8 -10.95 30.01 3.97
N TYR A 9 -12.25 29.86 4.22
CA TYR A 9 -12.96 28.61 3.94
C TYR A 9 -13.03 28.30 2.46
N ARG A 10 -13.30 29.28 1.58
CA ARG A 10 -13.29 29.09 0.11
C ARG A 10 -11.93 28.56 -0.39
N ARG A 11 -10.81 29.05 0.16
CA ARG A 11 -9.48 28.49 -0.15
C ARG A 11 -9.33 27.05 0.33
N LEU A 12 -9.83 26.70 1.50
CA LEU A 12 -9.80 25.32 2.00
C LEU A 12 -10.66 24.40 1.13
N LEU A 13 -11.79 24.87 0.61
CA LEU A 13 -12.61 24.09 -0.32
C LEU A 13 -11.89 23.79 -1.63
N ALA A 14 -10.80 24.48 -1.99
CA ALA A 14 -10.01 24.16 -3.18
C ALA A 14 -9.42 22.73 -3.14
N TRP A 15 -9.28 22.12 -1.96
CA TRP A 15 -8.96 20.71 -1.81
C TRP A 15 -9.99 19.78 -2.44
N TYR A 16 -11.25 20.20 -2.54
CA TYR A 16 -12.30 19.43 -3.19
C TYR A 16 -12.25 19.57 -4.73
N PRO A 17 -12.68 18.53 -5.47
CA PRO A 17 -12.80 18.58 -6.91
C PRO A 17 -13.76 19.70 -7.38
N ARG A 18 -13.51 20.26 -8.58
CA ARG A 18 -14.31 21.37 -9.13
C ARG A 18 -15.81 21.05 -9.20
N SER A 19 -16.20 19.87 -9.68
CA SER A 19 -17.63 19.54 -9.80
C SER A 19 -18.30 19.32 -8.44
N TRP A 20 -17.55 18.82 -7.44
CA TRP A 20 -18.09 18.69 -6.08
C TRP A 20 -18.38 20.07 -5.49
N ARG A 21 -17.44 20.99 -5.65
CA ARG A 21 -17.62 22.38 -5.22
C ARG A 21 -18.78 23.08 -5.92
N ALA A 22 -18.97 22.84 -7.21
CA ALA A 22 -20.09 23.43 -7.94
C ALA A 22 -21.46 22.94 -7.41
N ALA A 23 -21.55 21.67 -6.99
CA ALA A 23 -22.80 21.08 -6.52
C ALA A 23 -23.07 21.32 -5.02
N HIS A 24 -22.05 21.31 -4.16
CA HIS A 24 -22.21 21.30 -2.69
C HIS A 24 -21.46 22.43 -1.99
N GLY A 25 -20.62 23.19 -2.71
CA GLY A 25 -19.66 24.12 -2.11
C GLY A 25 -20.29 25.24 -1.30
N GLU A 26 -21.32 25.90 -1.84
CA GLU A 26 -21.96 27.02 -1.15
C GLU A 26 -22.76 26.56 0.08
N ALA A 27 -23.48 25.43 -0.01
CA ALA A 27 -24.20 24.87 1.13
C ALA A 27 -23.24 24.47 2.27
N PHE A 28 -22.15 23.77 1.92
CA PHE A 28 -21.15 23.37 2.89
C PHE A 28 -20.38 24.57 3.49
N LEU A 29 -20.10 25.59 2.69
CA LEU A 29 -19.53 26.85 3.17
C LEU A 29 -20.44 27.56 4.18
N GLY A 30 -21.74 27.64 3.90
CA GLY A 30 -22.74 28.19 4.82
C GLY A 30 -22.70 27.47 6.17
N THR A 31 -22.75 26.14 6.17
CA THR A 31 -22.66 25.35 7.41
C THR A 31 -21.36 25.61 8.20
N LEU A 32 -20.22 25.74 7.51
CA LEU A 32 -18.94 26.04 8.18
C LEU A 32 -18.89 27.44 8.79
N LEU A 33 -19.57 28.41 8.17
CA LEU A 33 -19.71 29.78 8.69
C LEU A 33 -20.66 29.82 9.88
N ASP A 34 -21.82 29.17 9.80
CA ASP A 34 -22.79 29.11 10.90
C ASP A 34 -22.16 28.51 12.17
N VAL A 35 -21.38 27.45 12.03
CA VAL A 35 -20.66 26.82 13.15
C VAL A 35 -19.54 27.72 13.70
N ALA A 36 -18.90 28.52 12.86
CA ALA A 36 -17.85 29.43 13.28
C ALA A 36 -18.41 30.67 14.00
N ASP A 37 -19.50 31.23 13.48
CA ASP A 37 -20.23 32.36 14.05
C ASP A 37 -20.88 31.98 15.39
N GLY A 38 -21.50 30.80 15.48
CA GLY A 38 -22.04 30.28 16.74
C GLY A 38 -21.00 30.02 17.82
N GLN A 39 -19.71 29.98 17.47
CA GLN A 39 -18.59 29.84 18.39
C GLN A 39 -17.76 31.13 18.52
N SER A 40 -18.22 32.23 17.93
CA SER A 40 -17.54 33.54 17.90
C SER A 40 -16.07 33.45 17.43
N ARG A 41 -15.78 32.55 16.48
CA ARG A 41 -14.41 32.32 15.99
C ARG A 41 -14.06 33.31 14.88
N ALA A 42 -12.82 33.77 14.88
CA ALA A 42 -12.28 34.59 13.79
C ALA A 42 -11.55 33.79 12.70
N HIS A 43 -11.15 32.54 13.00
CA HIS A 43 -10.37 31.70 12.09
C HIS A 43 -10.80 30.21 12.13
N PRO A 44 -10.66 29.49 11.00
CA PRO A 44 -10.77 28.04 10.98
C PRO A 44 -9.70 27.41 11.88
N THR A 45 -10.10 26.45 12.69
CA THR A 45 -9.22 25.69 13.57
C THR A 45 -8.26 24.82 12.76
N PHE A 46 -7.14 24.42 13.36
CA PHE A 46 -6.20 23.51 12.70
C PHE A 46 -6.86 22.16 12.34
N LYS A 47 -7.69 21.63 13.25
CA LYS A 47 -8.44 20.38 13.06
C LYS A 47 -9.41 20.47 11.88
N GLU A 48 -10.14 21.57 11.74
CA GLU A 48 -11.03 21.79 10.59
C GLU A 48 -10.26 21.87 9.27
N ARG A 49 -9.14 22.61 9.24
CA ARG A 49 -8.30 22.70 8.03
C ARG A 49 -7.83 21.33 7.59
N TRP A 50 -7.34 20.52 8.52
CA TRP A 50 -6.89 19.16 8.24
C TRP A 50 -8.03 18.26 7.76
N ALA A 51 -9.17 18.28 8.45
CA ALA A 51 -10.33 17.48 8.06
C ALA A 51 -10.86 17.86 6.67
N ILE A 52 -10.93 19.15 6.34
CA ILE A 52 -11.35 19.63 5.02
C ILE A 52 -10.36 19.19 3.93
N ALA A 53 -9.06 19.30 4.21
CA ALA A 53 -8.02 18.87 3.27
C ALA A 53 -8.05 17.35 3.03
N GLU A 54 -8.19 16.56 4.11
CA GLU A 54 -8.27 15.11 4.07
C GLU A 54 -9.48 14.64 3.26
N HIS A 55 -10.68 15.13 3.58
CA HIS A 55 -11.90 14.76 2.83
C HIS A 55 -11.88 15.26 1.38
N GLY A 56 -11.30 16.45 1.13
CA GLY A 56 -11.12 16.95 -0.22
C GLY A 56 -10.19 16.06 -1.06
N LEU A 57 -9.11 15.56 -0.45
CA LEU A 57 -8.19 14.62 -1.09
C LEU A 57 -8.85 13.25 -1.32
N GLU A 58 -9.60 12.74 -0.35
CA GLU A 58 -10.41 11.51 -0.51
C GLU A 58 -11.36 11.64 -1.70
N ALA A 59 -12.11 12.76 -1.80
CA ALA A 59 -13.02 13.02 -2.91
C ALA A 59 -12.31 13.14 -4.28
N ARG A 60 -11.04 13.52 -4.31
CA ARG A 60 -10.22 13.50 -5.53
C ARG A 60 -9.79 12.08 -5.88
N LEU A 61 -9.36 11.30 -4.89
CA LEU A 61 -8.96 9.91 -5.06
C LEU A 61 -10.12 9.05 -5.56
N ASP A 62 -11.34 9.31 -5.11
CA ASP A 62 -12.55 8.58 -5.54
C ASP A 62 -12.80 8.68 -7.06
N ARG A 63 -12.23 9.70 -7.73
CA ARG A 63 -12.27 9.84 -9.20
C ARG A 63 -11.24 9.00 -9.93
N VAL A 64 -10.17 8.60 -9.24
CA VAL A 64 -9.06 7.83 -9.80
C VAL A 64 -9.26 6.34 -9.49
N VAL A 65 -9.72 6.02 -8.29
CA VAL A 65 -9.98 4.65 -7.85
C VAL A 65 -11.26 4.62 -7.04
N VAL A 66 -12.17 3.72 -7.40
CA VAL A 66 -13.45 3.53 -6.70
C VAL A 66 -13.17 3.14 -5.22
N PRO A 67 -13.87 3.74 -4.23
CA PRO A 67 -13.59 3.53 -2.80
C PRO A 67 -13.50 2.07 -2.35
N GLU A 68 -14.37 1.19 -2.85
CA GLU A 68 -14.37 -0.22 -2.45
C GLU A 68 -13.10 -0.95 -2.92
N VAL A 69 -12.68 -0.69 -4.17
CA VAL A 69 -11.44 -1.24 -4.73
C VAL A 69 -10.23 -0.70 -3.98
N ARG A 70 -10.21 0.61 -3.71
CA ARG A 70 -9.15 1.28 -2.95
C ARG A 70 -8.99 0.68 -1.55
N ASN A 71 -10.08 0.54 -0.82
CA ASN A 71 -10.06 0.02 0.56
C ASN A 71 -9.69 -1.47 0.61
N ALA A 72 -10.18 -2.26 -0.34
CA ALA A 72 -9.80 -3.66 -0.48
C ALA A 72 -8.30 -3.80 -0.81
N ALA A 73 -7.80 -3.06 -1.79
CA ALA A 73 -6.39 -3.09 -2.16
C ALA A 73 -5.48 -2.57 -1.04
N SER A 74 -5.90 -1.53 -0.31
CA SER A 74 -5.23 -1.04 0.89
C SER A 74 -5.13 -2.11 1.98
N THR A 75 -6.15 -2.94 2.14
CA THR A 75 -6.14 -4.08 3.07
C THR A 75 -5.09 -5.12 2.66
N VAL A 76 -5.06 -5.49 1.38
CA VAL A 76 -4.09 -6.46 0.85
C VAL A 76 -2.66 -5.91 0.94
N ALA A 77 -2.45 -4.64 0.59
CA ALA A 77 -1.14 -3.99 0.65
C ALA A 77 -0.63 -3.86 2.09
N LEU A 78 -1.51 -3.56 3.05
CA LEU A 78 -1.17 -3.57 4.48
C LEU A 78 -0.74 -4.96 4.95
N ALA A 79 -1.53 -5.98 4.61
CA ALA A 79 -1.23 -7.36 5.00
C ALA A 79 0.06 -7.88 4.35
N MET A 80 0.27 -7.58 3.06
CA MET A 80 1.48 -7.94 2.31
C MET A 80 2.71 -7.24 2.89
N GLY A 81 2.66 -5.92 3.07
CA GLY A 81 3.77 -5.16 3.63
C GLY A 81 4.13 -5.61 5.04
N ALA A 82 3.15 -5.80 5.91
CA ALA A 82 3.38 -6.26 7.28
C ALA A 82 3.90 -7.71 7.34
N GLY A 83 3.35 -8.61 6.51
CA GLY A 83 3.78 -10.00 6.46
C GLY A 83 5.21 -10.14 5.97
N LEU A 84 5.54 -9.48 4.85
CA LEU A 84 6.90 -9.50 4.29
C LEU A 84 7.92 -8.82 5.21
N ALA A 85 7.56 -7.72 5.86
CA ALA A 85 8.44 -7.08 6.85
C ALA A 85 8.69 -7.97 8.08
N LEU A 86 7.70 -8.76 8.50
CA LEU A 86 7.88 -9.74 9.56
C LEU A 86 8.81 -10.87 9.15
N ALA A 87 8.67 -11.38 7.92
CA ALA A 87 9.58 -12.39 7.37
C ALA A 87 11.01 -11.87 7.29
N GLU A 88 11.22 -10.67 6.72
CA GLU A 88 12.50 -9.98 6.69
C GLU A 88 13.08 -9.88 8.12
N PHE A 89 12.32 -9.33 9.08
CA PHE A 89 12.78 -9.22 10.45
C PHE A 89 13.25 -10.54 11.06
N VAL A 90 12.50 -11.62 10.88
CA VAL A 90 12.84 -12.92 11.46
C VAL A 90 14.09 -13.48 10.79
N PHE A 91 14.14 -13.50 9.45
CA PHE A 91 15.17 -14.21 8.69
C PHE A 91 16.46 -13.43 8.48
N THR A 92 16.42 -12.09 8.51
CA THR A 92 17.57 -11.23 8.20
C THR A 92 17.99 -10.39 9.40
N SER A 93 17.07 -9.64 10.00
CA SER A 93 17.40 -8.71 11.08
C SER A 93 17.72 -9.43 12.38
N TRP A 94 16.83 -10.30 12.87
CA TRP A 94 16.97 -10.97 14.16
C TRP A 94 17.76 -12.26 14.06
N SER A 95 17.44 -13.12 13.08
CA SER A 95 18.06 -14.42 12.78
C SER A 95 18.65 -15.12 14.03
N PRO A 96 17.83 -15.43 15.05
CA PRO A 96 18.31 -15.90 16.36
C PRO A 96 19.10 -17.21 16.33
N TRP A 97 18.98 -17.99 15.25
CA TRP A 97 19.74 -19.22 15.04
C TRP A 97 21.20 -18.96 14.69
N ILE A 98 21.55 -17.75 14.24
CA ILE A 98 22.92 -17.36 13.92
C ILE A 98 23.54 -16.79 15.20
N ARG A 99 24.59 -17.43 15.71
CA ARG A 99 25.18 -17.07 17.00
C ARG A 99 26.32 -16.05 16.91
N SER A 100 26.97 -15.93 15.76
CA SER A 100 28.08 -15.00 15.53
C SER A 100 27.68 -13.84 14.61
N ASN A 101 28.44 -12.74 14.69
CA ASN A 101 28.38 -11.70 13.67
C ASN A 101 29.00 -12.28 12.38
N PRO A 102 28.23 -12.36 11.27
CA PRO A 102 28.71 -12.98 10.03
C PRO A 102 29.86 -12.20 9.38
N THR A 103 30.00 -10.91 9.68
CA THR A 103 31.06 -10.05 9.13
C THR A 103 31.62 -9.11 10.21
N PRO A 104 32.42 -9.62 11.17
CA PRO A 104 33.04 -8.81 12.21
C PRO A 104 33.93 -7.72 11.61
N GLY A 105 33.84 -6.48 12.10
CA GLY A 105 34.62 -5.34 11.63
C GLY A 105 34.04 -4.58 10.43
N LEU A 106 33.08 -5.18 9.70
CA LEU A 106 32.37 -4.52 8.59
C LEU A 106 30.92 -4.14 8.95
N MET A 107 30.36 -4.71 10.03
CA MET A 107 29.00 -4.43 10.49
C MET A 107 28.95 -4.06 11.96
N VAL A 108 28.29 -2.95 12.25
CA VAL A 108 27.89 -2.58 13.61
C VAL A 108 26.52 -3.18 13.88
N GLN A 109 26.48 -4.17 14.78
CA GLN A 109 25.24 -4.80 15.22
C GLN A 109 24.57 -3.95 16.30
N VAL A 110 23.25 -3.79 16.23
CA VAL A 110 22.46 -3.09 17.25
C VAL A 110 21.76 -4.12 18.13
N GLY A 111 22.39 -4.48 19.25
CA GLY A 111 21.89 -5.54 20.12
C GLY A 111 21.80 -6.87 19.37
N PRO A 112 20.64 -7.56 19.34
CA PRO A 112 20.49 -8.80 18.57
C PRO A 112 20.27 -8.58 17.07
N PHE A 113 20.15 -7.33 16.59
CA PHE A 113 19.73 -7.04 15.22
C PHE A 113 20.90 -6.73 14.30
N ARG A 114 20.93 -7.39 13.13
CA ARG A 114 22.00 -7.33 12.12
C ARG A 114 21.85 -6.20 11.11
N ASP A 115 20.63 -5.74 10.88
CA ASP A 115 20.33 -4.64 9.96
C ASP A 115 19.18 -3.76 10.49
N THR A 116 18.78 -2.75 9.73
CA THR A 116 17.69 -1.82 10.09
C THR A 116 16.27 -2.39 9.92
N GLY A 117 16.11 -3.64 9.48
CA GLY A 117 14.80 -4.24 9.19
C GLY A 117 13.89 -4.34 10.41
N PHE A 118 14.44 -4.44 11.63
CA PHE A 118 13.64 -4.41 12.87
C PHE A 118 12.82 -3.13 13.02
N ALA A 119 13.36 -1.98 12.61
CA ALA A 119 12.66 -0.71 12.69
C ALA A 119 11.48 -0.67 11.70
N PHE A 120 11.69 -1.18 10.48
CA PHE A 120 10.63 -1.28 9.47
C PHE A 120 9.54 -2.27 9.89
N ALA A 121 9.90 -3.42 10.45
CA ALA A 121 8.94 -4.39 10.97
C ALA A 121 8.13 -3.82 12.13
N ALA A 122 8.75 -3.10 13.08
CA ALA A 122 8.04 -2.44 14.16
C ALA A 122 7.01 -1.42 13.65
N LEU A 123 7.38 -0.58 12.67
CA LEU A 123 6.47 0.38 12.04
C LEU A 123 5.30 -0.32 11.32
N TRP A 124 5.56 -1.41 10.61
CA TRP A 124 4.50 -2.21 9.98
C TRP A 124 3.56 -2.85 11.00
N ILE A 125 4.08 -3.39 12.11
CA ILE A 125 3.26 -3.96 13.19
C ILE A 125 2.40 -2.87 13.82
N ILE A 126 2.96 -1.69 14.10
CA ILE A 126 2.18 -0.55 14.62
C ILE A 126 1.07 -0.16 13.64
N ALA A 127 1.35 -0.10 12.33
CA ALA A 127 0.35 0.22 11.31
C ALA A 127 -0.76 -0.84 11.24
N LEU A 128 -0.40 -2.13 11.30
CA LEU A 128 -1.34 -3.24 11.30
C LEU A 128 -2.23 -3.22 12.55
N LEU A 129 -1.65 -3.06 13.74
CA LEU A 129 -2.39 -2.97 15.00
C LEU A 129 -3.32 -1.75 15.02
N ALA A 130 -2.86 -0.60 14.49
CA ALA A 130 -3.69 0.58 14.34
C ALA A 130 -4.90 0.33 13.43
N ALA A 131 -4.74 -0.40 12.33
CA ALA A 131 -5.86 -0.81 11.47
C ALA A 131 -6.84 -1.76 12.21
N LEU A 132 -6.31 -2.77 12.89
CA LEU A 132 -7.12 -3.78 13.60
C LEU A 132 -7.86 -3.21 14.83
N THR A 133 -7.36 -2.12 15.41
CA THR A 133 -7.99 -1.42 16.55
C THR A 133 -8.89 -0.27 16.12
N GLY A 134 -9.00 0.02 14.81
CA GLY A 134 -9.81 1.11 14.27
C GLY A 134 -9.16 2.50 14.40
N ARG A 135 -7.88 2.58 14.79
CA ARG A 135 -7.11 3.82 14.94
C ARG A 135 -6.32 4.15 13.66
N TRP A 136 -6.98 4.07 12.50
CA TRP A 136 -6.28 4.12 11.21
C TRP A 136 -5.50 5.42 10.93
N ALA A 137 -5.88 6.54 11.55
CA ALA A 137 -5.08 7.77 11.47
C ALA A 137 -3.63 7.58 11.95
N ILE A 138 -3.43 6.79 13.02
CA ILE A 138 -2.10 6.44 13.53
C ILE A 138 -1.39 5.57 12.49
N GLY A 139 -2.07 4.54 11.97
CA GLY A 139 -1.50 3.64 10.97
C GLY A 139 -1.02 4.38 9.72
N ARG A 140 -1.81 5.32 9.18
CA ARG A 140 -1.39 6.17 8.04
C ARG A 140 -0.15 7.00 8.38
N ALA A 141 -0.13 7.67 9.53
CA ALA A 141 1.04 8.45 9.94
C ALA A 141 2.30 7.57 10.04
N THR A 142 2.17 6.38 10.62
CA THR A 142 3.25 5.39 10.70
C THR A 142 3.75 4.96 9.32
N LEU A 143 2.84 4.72 8.35
CA LEU A 143 3.22 4.39 6.97
C LEU A 143 3.93 5.55 6.25
N PHE A 144 3.54 6.81 6.50
CA PHE A 144 4.27 7.96 5.98
C PHE A 144 5.69 8.06 6.54
N ILE A 145 5.87 7.85 7.85
CA ILE A 145 7.19 7.79 8.48
C ILE A 145 8.02 6.67 7.87
N LEU A 146 7.41 5.49 7.66
CA LEU A 146 8.07 4.35 7.04
C LEU A 146 8.59 4.69 5.64
N MET A 147 7.78 5.31 4.79
CA MET A 147 8.20 5.72 3.44
C MET A 147 9.34 6.73 3.46
N LEU A 148 9.31 7.70 4.38
CA LEU A 148 10.40 8.66 4.56
C LEU A 148 11.70 7.97 4.98
N LEU A 149 11.63 7.08 5.97
CA LEU A 149 12.79 6.32 6.43
C LEU A 149 13.34 5.40 5.34
N ALA A 150 12.48 4.73 4.57
CA ALA A 150 12.89 3.85 3.47
C ALA A 150 13.63 4.60 2.36
N GLY A 151 13.25 5.85 2.07
CA GLY A 151 13.94 6.70 1.10
C GLY A 151 15.30 7.20 1.59
N VAL A 152 15.45 7.37 2.90
CA VAL A 152 16.62 8.03 3.50
C VAL A 152 17.66 7.03 4.05
N SER A 153 17.22 5.91 4.62
CA SER A 153 18.09 4.94 5.29
C SER A 153 19.23 4.42 4.41
N PRO A 154 19.06 4.12 3.12
CA PRO A 154 20.16 3.58 2.32
C PRO A 154 21.33 4.55 2.12
N TYR A 155 21.13 5.85 2.36
CA TYR A 155 22.16 6.87 2.23
C TYR A 155 22.90 7.11 3.54
N PHE A 156 22.17 7.12 4.65
CA PHE A 156 22.76 7.28 5.98
C PHE A 156 23.59 6.06 6.41
N PHE A 157 23.19 4.87 5.96
CA PHE A 157 23.82 3.60 6.33
C PHE A 157 24.79 3.04 5.28
N ALA A 158 25.12 3.81 4.23
CA ALA A 158 26.09 3.42 3.21
C ALA A 158 27.57 3.59 3.65
N SER A 159 27.82 4.05 4.88
CA SER A 159 29.18 4.29 5.38
C SER A 159 29.90 2.97 5.72
N PRO A 160 31.23 2.85 5.50
CA PRO A 160 31.99 1.60 5.64
C PRO A 160 31.98 0.93 7.02
N SER A 161 31.52 1.63 8.06
CA SER A 161 31.47 1.15 9.45
C SER A 161 30.06 1.25 10.07
N GLY A 162 29.02 1.25 9.24
CA GLY A 162 27.63 1.48 9.67
C GLY A 162 26.82 0.23 10.01
N VAL A 163 25.66 0.47 10.62
CA VAL A 163 24.55 -0.50 10.68
C VAL A 163 24.09 -0.76 9.25
N TRP A 164 23.87 -2.01 8.89
CA TRP A 164 23.45 -2.35 7.55
C TRP A 164 22.00 -1.97 7.26
N SER A 165 21.76 -1.42 6.08
CA SER A 165 20.39 -1.12 5.63
C SER A 165 19.78 -2.33 4.94
N VAL A 166 18.47 -2.52 5.15
CA VAL A 166 17.62 -3.35 4.28
C VAL A 166 17.89 -3.01 2.80
N ASP A 167 17.87 -4.03 1.93
CA ASP A 167 18.14 -3.84 0.51
C ASP A 167 17.14 -2.86 -0.11
N ARG A 168 17.63 -2.00 -1.01
CA ARG A 168 16.84 -0.90 -1.58
C ARG A 168 15.60 -1.40 -2.33
N ALA A 169 15.62 -2.60 -2.91
CA ALA A 169 14.47 -3.16 -3.60
C ALA A 169 13.39 -3.64 -2.64
N THR A 170 13.79 -4.23 -1.52
CA THR A 170 12.87 -4.58 -0.42
C THR A 170 12.27 -3.32 0.18
N LEU A 171 13.08 -2.28 0.42
CA LEU A 171 12.58 -0.97 0.88
C LEU A 171 11.62 -0.32 -0.12
N PHE A 172 11.90 -0.44 -1.42
CA PHE A 172 11.01 0.04 -2.47
C PHE A 172 9.67 -0.72 -2.46
N LEU A 173 9.69 -2.04 -2.35
CA LEU A 173 8.49 -2.87 -2.22
C LEU A 173 7.65 -2.43 -1.01
N LEU A 174 8.27 -2.37 0.17
CA LEU A 174 7.59 -1.95 1.40
C LEU A 174 7.05 -0.52 1.28
N SER A 175 7.78 0.40 0.66
CA SER A 175 7.30 1.78 0.44
C SER A 175 6.09 1.82 -0.49
N MET A 176 6.08 1.04 -1.56
CA MET A 176 4.94 0.95 -2.45
C MET A 176 3.71 0.31 -1.76
N CYS A 177 3.92 -0.72 -0.94
CA CYS A 177 2.87 -1.29 -0.10
C CYS A 177 2.31 -0.22 0.85
N ALA A 178 3.19 0.56 1.49
CA ALA A 178 2.80 1.62 2.41
C ALA A 178 2.01 2.72 1.70
N ALA A 179 2.40 3.11 0.49
CA ALA A 179 1.67 4.09 -0.32
C ALA A 179 0.25 3.58 -0.66
N VAL A 180 0.12 2.36 -1.19
CA VAL A 180 -1.19 1.78 -1.53
C VAL A 180 -2.06 1.59 -0.27
N ALA A 181 -1.47 1.14 0.83
CA ALA A 181 -2.17 1.00 2.10
C ALA A 181 -2.66 2.36 2.62
N ALA A 182 -1.82 3.39 2.65
CA ALA A 182 -2.14 4.71 3.20
C ALA A 182 -3.24 5.46 2.44
N ILE A 183 -3.40 5.17 1.14
CA ILE A 183 -4.42 5.78 0.27
C ILE A 183 -5.85 5.31 0.62
N GLY A 184 -6.01 4.10 1.17
CA GLY A 184 -7.31 3.53 1.52
C GLY A 184 -7.59 3.44 3.02
N ARG A 185 -8.69 2.77 3.36
CA ARG A 185 -9.05 2.39 4.72
C ARG A 185 -9.10 0.85 4.82
N PRO A 186 -8.07 0.21 5.39
CA PRO A 186 -8.00 -1.24 5.53
C PRO A 186 -9.19 -1.79 6.33
N HIS A 187 -9.66 -2.97 5.95
CA HIS A 187 -10.74 -3.63 6.66
C HIS A 187 -10.26 -4.17 8.01
N ARG A 188 -11.02 -3.84 9.05
CA ARG A 188 -10.84 -4.39 10.39
C ARG A 188 -11.44 -5.79 10.43
N SER A 189 -10.64 -6.81 10.18
CA SER A 189 -11.08 -8.20 10.20
C SER A 189 -9.95 -9.14 10.61
N HIS A 190 -10.33 -10.28 11.20
CA HIS A 190 -9.41 -11.38 11.44
C HIS A 190 -8.83 -11.93 10.13
N HIS A 191 -9.53 -11.78 9.00
CA HIS A 191 -9.00 -12.11 7.68
C HIS A 191 -7.78 -11.26 7.30
N THR A 192 -7.71 -9.99 7.72
CA THR A 192 -6.54 -9.13 7.49
C THR A 192 -5.33 -9.65 8.25
N ALA A 193 -5.53 -10.09 9.50
CA ALA A 193 -4.48 -10.70 10.31
C ALA A 193 -4.03 -12.06 9.72
N ALA A 194 -4.98 -12.91 9.32
CA ALA A 194 -4.69 -14.19 8.67
C ALA A 194 -3.93 -14.01 7.35
N ALA A 195 -4.34 -13.03 6.53
CA ALA A 195 -3.63 -12.68 5.29
C ALA A 195 -2.20 -12.20 5.57
N THR A 196 -1.99 -11.45 6.66
CA THR A 196 -0.66 -11.01 7.09
C THR A 196 0.23 -12.21 7.42
N VAL A 197 -0.30 -13.19 8.17
CA VAL A 197 0.41 -14.45 8.46
C VAL A 197 0.71 -15.21 7.16
N GLY A 198 -0.24 -15.29 6.23
CA GLY A 198 -0.03 -15.92 4.93
C GLY A 198 1.12 -15.28 4.14
N TRP A 199 1.17 -13.95 4.09
CA TRP A 199 2.28 -13.23 3.45
C TRP A 199 3.61 -13.40 4.17
N ALA A 200 3.63 -13.48 5.50
CA ALA A 200 4.83 -13.79 6.26
C ALA A 200 5.36 -15.19 5.96
N LEU A 201 4.48 -16.19 5.85
CA LEU A 201 4.85 -17.56 5.47
C LEU A 201 5.37 -17.63 4.03
N LEU A 202 4.79 -16.88 3.10
CA LEU A 202 5.31 -16.79 1.73
C LEU A 202 6.70 -16.14 1.71
N GLY A 203 6.91 -15.06 2.47
CA GLY A 203 8.24 -14.45 2.61
C GLY A 203 9.26 -15.41 3.22
N ALA A 204 8.87 -16.15 4.27
CA ALA A 204 9.69 -17.17 4.90
C ALA A 204 10.08 -18.29 3.91
N LEU A 205 9.15 -18.74 3.08
CA LEU A 205 9.41 -19.73 2.04
C LEU A 205 10.41 -19.22 1.00
N SER A 206 10.33 -17.94 0.62
CA SER A 206 11.33 -17.32 -0.27
C SER A 206 12.73 -17.38 0.33
N TYR A 207 12.92 -17.03 1.61
CA TYR A 207 14.22 -17.17 2.28
C TYR A 207 14.68 -18.62 2.40
N ALA A 208 13.77 -19.53 2.72
CA ALA A 208 14.07 -20.95 2.85
C ALA A 208 14.54 -21.59 1.54
N SER A 209 14.13 -21.04 0.40
CA SER A 209 14.41 -21.62 -0.92
C SER A 209 15.80 -21.31 -1.47
N THR A 210 16.52 -20.32 -0.90
CA THR A 210 17.78 -19.83 -1.50
C THR A 210 19.03 -20.27 -0.80
N SER A 211 18.93 -20.75 0.44
CA SER A 211 20.09 -20.66 1.33
C SER A 211 20.10 -21.69 2.43
N ASP A 212 21.30 -22.02 2.88
CA ASP A 212 21.54 -22.73 4.12
C ASP A 212 21.23 -21.78 5.29
N PHE A 213 20.35 -22.20 6.21
CA PHE A 213 19.99 -21.43 7.39
C PHE A 213 21.16 -21.26 8.37
N THR A 214 22.28 -21.96 8.18
CA THR A 214 23.50 -21.74 8.96
C THR A 214 24.21 -20.44 8.60
N GLU A 215 23.94 -19.88 7.42
CA GLU A 215 24.49 -18.60 6.97
C GLU A 215 23.51 -17.44 7.18
N TRP A 216 24.07 -16.23 7.27
CA TRP A 216 23.24 -15.05 7.38
C TRP A 216 22.63 -14.65 6.04
N LEU A 217 21.31 -14.51 6.05
CA LEU A 217 20.52 -14.16 4.89
C LEU A 217 20.41 -12.64 4.79
N TYR A 218 21.00 -12.11 3.74
CA TYR A 218 20.88 -10.72 3.34
C TYR A 218 19.42 -10.45 2.95
N SER A 219 18.90 -9.24 3.17
CA SER A 219 17.57 -8.81 2.70
C SER A 219 17.29 -9.17 1.24
N ARG A 220 18.33 -9.08 0.40
CA ARG A 220 18.25 -9.42 -1.02
C ARG A 220 17.82 -10.86 -1.30
N SER A 221 18.06 -11.79 -0.38
CA SER A 221 17.76 -13.22 -0.55
C SER A 221 16.29 -13.49 -0.85
N ILE A 222 15.38 -12.63 -0.36
CA ILE A 222 13.95 -12.71 -0.69
C ILE A 222 13.68 -12.66 -2.19
N TRP A 223 14.53 -11.96 -2.96
CA TRP A 223 14.42 -11.81 -4.41
C TRP A 223 15.03 -12.98 -5.18
N ASN A 224 16.05 -13.64 -4.60
CA ASN A 224 16.68 -14.81 -5.20
C ASN A 224 15.75 -16.04 -5.13
N GLY A 225 14.93 -16.15 -4.08
CA GLY A 225 14.00 -17.26 -3.83
C GLY A 225 12.60 -17.02 -4.38
N ASN A 226 12.45 -15.93 -5.12
CA ASN A 226 11.18 -15.31 -5.42
C ASN A 226 10.39 -16.02 -6.52
N LEU A 227 10.86 -17.18 -6.99
CA LEU A 227 10.22 -17.96 -8.04
C LEU A 227 8.73 -18.22 -7.73
N TYR A 228 8.43 -18.56 -6.47
CA TYR A 228 7.07 -18.84 -6.02
C TYR A 228 6.15 -17.62 -6.08
N ALA A 229 6.61 -16.47 -5.59
CA ALA A 229 5.81 -15.25 -5.62
C ALA A 229 5.71 -14.67 -7.04
N TRP A 230 6.67 -14.97 -7.92
CA TRP A 230 6.58 -14.67 -9.35
C TRP A 230 5.43 -15.45 -10.01
N TYR A 231 5.39 -16.77 -9.84
CA TYR A 231 4.28 -17.58 -10.35
C TYR A 231 2.93 -17.24 -9.70
N ALA A 232 2.91 -16.97 -8.40
CA ALA A 232 1.70 -16.53 -7.71
C ALA A 232 1.17 -15.22 -8.32
N THR A 233 2.05 -14.27 -8.66
CA THR A 233 1.67 -13.03 -9.34
C THR A 233 1.05 -13.30 -10.72
N GLY A 234 1.69 -14.14 -11.53
CA GLY A 234 1.14 -14.52 -12.83
C GLY A 234 -0.23 -15.20 -12.72
N VAL A 235 -0.41 -16.10 -11.75
CA VAL A 235 -1.71 -16.73 -11.47
C VAL A 235 -2.75 -15.70 -11.05
N LEU A 236 -2.40 -14.75 -10.17
CA LEU A 236 -3.31 -13.69 -9.75
C LEU A 236 -3.71 -12.78 -10.92
N GLU A 237 -2.81 -12.48 -11.85
CA GLU A 237 -3.16 -11.75 -13.07
C GLU A 237 -4.11 -12.53 -13.96
N LEU A 238 -3.88 -13.83 -14.17
CA LEU A 238 -4.81 -14.68 -14.93
C LEU A 238 -6.19 -14.74 -14.26
N VAL A 239 -6.25 -14.82 -12.93
CA VAL A 239 -7.50 -14.75 -12.17
C VAL A 239 -8.17 -13.39 -12.36
N ALA A 240 -7.42 -12.29 -12.31
CA ALA A 240 -7.97 -10.94 -12.53
C ALA A 240 -8.55 -10.80 -13.94
N ILE A 241 -7.86 -11.32 -14.97
CA ILE A 241 -8.33 -11.36 -16.35
C ILE A 241 -9.60 -12.22 -16.45
N GLY A 242 -9.61 -13.43 -15.89
CA GLY A 242 -10.78 -14.30 -15.87
C GLY A 242 -11.99 -13.66 -15.19
N LEU A 243 -11.79 -12.98 -14.06
CA LEU A 243 -12.83 -12.22 -13.37
C LEU A 243 -13.34 -11.05 -14.21
N ALA A 244 -12.45 -10.31 -14.89
CA ALA A 244 -12.83 -9.24 -15.81
C ALA A 244 -13.67 -9.76 -16.98
N LEU A 245 -13.26 -10.87 -17.60
CA LEU A 245 -14.01 -11.54 -18.68
C LEU A 245 -15.39 -12.02 -18.20
N ALA A 246 -15.47 -12.50 -16.96
CA ALA A 246 -16.72 -12.88 -16.30
C ALA A 246 -17.51 -11.67 -15.74
N ARG A 247 -17.07 -10.43 -16.03
CA ARG A 247 -17.71 -9.16 -15.64
C ARG A 247 -17.72 -8.88 -14.13
N TYR A 248 -16.83 -9.54 -13.37
CA TYR A 248 -16.57 -9.26 -11.95
C TYR A 248 -15.46 -8.21 -11.81
N TRP A 249 -15.74 -6.99 -12.26
CA TRP A 249 -14.75 -5.91 -12.34
C TRP A 249 -14.16 -5.48 -11.00
N ARG A 250 -14.97 -5.46 -9.92
CA ARG A 250 -14.50 -5.04 -8.59
C ARG A 250 -13.35 -5.92 -8.07
N PRO A 251 -13.51 -7.25 -7.93
CA PRO A 251 -12.41 -8.09 -7.48
C PRO A 251 -11.24 -8.13 -8.49
N ALA A 252 -11.49 -8.06 -9.79
CA ALA A 252 -10.43 -7.94 -10.79
C ALA A 252 -9.55 -6.69 -10.55
N PHE A 253 -10.17 -5.51 -10.37
CA PHE A 253 -9.45 -4.28 -10.09
C PHE A 253 -8.78 -4.29 -8.72
N THR A 254 -9.37 -4.94 -7.71
CA THR A 254 -8.70 -5.13 -6.42
C THR A 254 -7.40 -5.89 -6.59
N ILE A 255 -7.41 -7.02 -7.33
CA ILE A 255 -6.20 -7.81 -7.58
C ILE A 255 -5.16 -6.96 -8.32
N VAL A 256 -5.55 -6.31 -9.42
CA VAL A 256 -4.65 -5.43 -10.20
C VAL A 256 -4.02 -4.38 -9.30
N LEU A 257 -4.81 -3.62 -8.53
CA LEU A 257 -4.28 -2.57 -7.67
C LEU A 257 -3.39 -3.13 -6.55
N SER A 258 -3.70 -4.32 -6.03
CA SER A 258 -2.89 -5.00 -5.01
C SER A 258 -1.54 -5.52 -5.53
N LEU A 259 -1.42 -5.82 -6.82
CA LEU A 259 -0.18 -6.30 -7.43
C LEU A 259 0.82 -5.17 -7.74
N VAL A 260 0.37 -3.91 -7.72
CA VAL A 260 1.21 -2.73 -8.05
C VAL A 260 2.52 -2.68 -7.26
N PRO A 261 2.54 -2.86 -5.92
CA PRO A 261 3.80 -2.80 -5.17
C PRO A 261 4.81 -3.87 -5.61
N TYR A 262 4.33 -5.08 -5.86
CA TYR A 262 5.18 -6.22 -6.18
C TYR A 262 5.74 -6.13 -7.60
N VAL A 263 4.90 -5.87 -8.61
CA VAL A 263 5.34 -5.69 -10.00
C VAL A 263 6.21 -4.43 -10.13
N GLY A 264 5.91 -3.37 -9.38
CA GLY A 264 6.75 -2.18 -9.30
C GLY A 264 8.15 -2.50 -8.78
N ALA A 265 8.25 -3.30 -7.70
CA ALA A 265 9.54 -3.70 -7.14
C ALA A 265 10.34 -4.64 -8.06
N LEU A 266 9.68 -5.55 -8.77
CA LEU A 266 10.31 -6.35 -9.82
C LEU A 266 10.88 -5.48 -10.95
N SER A 267 10.11 -4.49 -11.39
CA SER A 267 10.53 -3.53 -12.41
C SER A 267 11.73 -2.70 -11.94
N PHE A 268 11.71 -2.24 -10.68
CA PHE A 268 12.83 -1.52 -10.08
C PHE A 268 14.10 -2.40 -10.01
N ASN A 269 13.97 -3.65 -9.60
CA ASN A 269 15.08 -4.61 -9.57
C ASN A 269 15.68 -4.86 -10.95
N ARG A 270 14.84 -4.98 -11.98
CA ARG A 270 15.29 -5.10 -13.36
C ARG A 270 16.06 -3.88 -13.83
N LEU A 271 15.56 -2.67 -13.56
CA LEU A 271 16.24 -1.42 -13.90
C LEU A 271 17.62 -1.28 -13.22
N ARG A 272 17.84 -1.95 -12.09
CA ARG A 272 19.13 -2.00 -11.40
C ARG A 272 20.05 -3.13 -11.86
N GLY A 273 19.60 -3.98 -12.79
CA GLY A 273 20.38 -5.11 -13.32
C GLY A 273 20.48 -6.32 -12.38
N TYR A 274 19.64 -6.41 -11.33
CA TYR A 274 19.69 -7.55 -10.40
C TYR A 274 18.90 -8.76 -10.87
N VAL A 275 17.87 -8.55 -11.69
CA VAL A 275 17.12 -9.61 -12.34
C VAL A 275 17.60 -9.64 -13.78
N GLY A 276 18.10 -10.78 -14.25
CA GLY A 276 18.56 -10.94 -15.63
C GLY A 276 17.45 -10.62 -16.64
N ASP A 277 17.83 -10.41 -17.90
CA ASP A 277 16.94 -10.05 -19.04
C ASP A 277 15.98 -11.17 -19.48
N SER A 278 15.34 -11.82 -18.50
CA SER A 278 14.11 -12.54 -18.74
C SER A 278 13.05 -11.48 -19.08
N GLY A 279 12.49 -11.48 -20.29
CA GLY A 279 11.35 -10.63 -20.70
C GLY A 279 10.09 -10.79 -19.82
N SER A 280 10.19 -11.60 -18.78
CA SER A 280 9.23 -11.96 -17.76
C SER A 280 8.59 -10.75 -17.05
N VAL A 281 9.35 -9.75 -16.61
CA VAL A 281 8.78 -8.58 -15.90
C VAL A 281 7.82 -7.79 -16.79
N THR A 282 8.10 -7.73 -18.10
CA THR A 282 7.23 -7.05 -19.06
C THR A 282 5.89 -7.78 -19.22
N ILE A 283 5.89 -9.11 -19.11
CA ILE A 283 4.68 -9.94 -19.18
C ILE A 283 3.71 -9.60 -18.04
N LEU A 284 4.22 -9.28 -16.85
CA LEU A 284 3.40 -8.88 -15.69
C LEU A 284 3.03 -7.38 -15.74
N ALA A 285 3.97 -6.52 -16.14
CA ALA A 285 3.75 -5.08 -16.13
C ALA A 285 2.66 -4.62 -17.11
N VAL A 286 2.56 -5.24 -18.30
CA VAL A 286 1.62 -4.80 -19.33
C VAL A 286 0.15 -5.02 -18.93
N PRO A 287 -0.30 -6.23 -18.52
CA PRO A 287 -1.67 -6.44 -18.06
C PRO A 287 -2.03 -5.56 -16.86
N LEU A 288 -1.08 -5.36 -15.94
CA LEU A 288 -1.24 -4.47 -14.81
C LEU A 288 -1.51 -3.02 -15.23
N ILE A 289 -0.69 -2.46 -16.13
CA ILE A 289 -0.85 -1.09 -16.63
C ILE A 289 -2.20 -0.92 -17.33
N ILE A 290 -2.59 -1.89 -18.16
CA ILE A 290 -3.90 -1.89 -18.83
C ILE A 290 -5.03 -1.92 -17.79
N GLY A 291 -4.95 -2.80 -16.80
CA GLY A 291 -5.94 -2.90 -15.73
C GLY A 291 -6.08 -1.61 -14.92
N LEU A 292 -4.96 -0.94 -14.60
CA LEU A 292 -4.95 0.36 -13.91
C LEU A 292 -5.57 1.47 -14.76
N LEU A 293 -5.30 1.51 -16.06
CA LEU A 293 -5.91 2.46 -16.98
C LEU A 293 -7.42 2.26 -17.05
N LEU A 294 -7.88 1.01 -17.18
CA LEU A 294 -9.30 0.68 -17.20
C LEU A 294 -9.99 1.07 -15.89
N LEU A 295 -9.35 0.80 -14.75
CA LEU A 295 -9.81 1.23 -13.43
C LEU A 295 -9.97 2.75 -13.37
N ALA A 296 -8.95 3.51 -13.77
CA ALA A 296 -8.98 4.97 -13.75
C ALA A 296 -10.07 5.55 -14.66
N LEU A 297 -10.24 5.01 -15.87
CA LEU A 297 -11.29 5.42 -16.80
C LEU A 297 -12.68 5.10 -16.26
N HIS A 298 -12.85 3.93 -15.64
CA HIS A 298 -14.10 3.53 -15.00
C HIS A 298 -14.44 4.43 -13.80
N SER A 299 -13.48 4.70 -12.92
CA SER A 299 -13.64 5.60 -11.77
C SER A 299 -13.95 7.03 -12.17
N ALA A 300 -13.43 7.50 -13.31
CA ALA A 300 -13.73 8.82 -13.85
C ALA A 300 -15.10 8.91 -14.54
N GLY A 301 -15.86 7.82 -14.63
CA GLY A 301 -17.13 7.76 -15.36
C GLY A 301 -16.96 7.86 -16.88
N ARG A 302 -15.75 7.64 -17.39
CA ARG A 302 -15.43 7.67 -18.84
C ARG A 302 -15.57 6.32 -19.52
N LEU A 303 -15.69 5.25 -18.73
CA LEU A 303 -15.86 3.89 -19.22
C LEU A 303 -16.97 3.18 -18.45
N GLU A 304 -18.05 2.86 -19.14
CA GLU A 304 -19.09 1.98 -18.63
C GLU A 304 -18.70 0.52 -18.86
N LEU A 305 -18.57 -0.24 -17.78
CA LEU A 305 -18.21 -1.65 -17.85
C LEU A 305 -19.47 -2.52 -17.83
N PRO A 306 -19.56 -3.55 -18.68
CA PRO A 306 -20.70 -4.46 -18.72
C PRO A 306 -20.99 -5.07 -17.35
N ARG A 307 -22.27 -5.09 -16.96
CA ARG A 307 -22.70 -5.73 -15.72
C ARG A 307 -22.75 -7.26 -15.87
N PRO A 308 -22.48 -8.02 -14.80
CA PRO A 308 -22.68 -9.46 -14.81
C PRO A 308 -24.17 -9.78 -15.05
N PRO A 309 -24.48 -10.86 -15.80
CA PRO A 309 -25.86 -11.26 -16.05
C PRO A 309 -26.57 -11.52 -14.73
N THR A 310 -27.63 -10.77 -14.45
CA THR A 310 -28.48 -10.99 -13.29
C THR A 310 -29.20 -12.34 -13.45
N LYS A 311 -29.11 -13.23 -12.45
CA LYS A 311 -29.75 -14.56 -12.43
C LYS A 311 -31.30 -14.57 -12.53
N ARG A 312 -31.93 -13.45 -12.89
CA ARG A 312 -33.38 -13.29 -13.00
C ARG A 312 -33.83 -13.46 -14.44
N THR A 313 -34.12 -14.70 -14.84
CA THR A 313 -35.17 -15.06 -15.85
C THR A 313 -35.31 -16.56 -16.14
N ALA A 314 -34.69 -17.48 -15.39
CA ALA A 314 -34.87 -18.93 -15.65
C ALA A 314 -36.11 -19.58 -14.99
N LYS A 315 -37.00 -18.80 -14.34
CA LYS A 315 -38.11 -19.34 -13.52
C LYS A 315 -39.53 -19.06 -14.04
N ARG A 316 -39.71 -18.66 -15.31
CA ARG A 316 -41.03 -18.28 -15.86
C ARG A 316 -41.51 -19.00 -17.13
N SER A 317 -40.87 -20.09 -17.56
CA SER A 317 -41.32 -20.87 -18.73
C SER A 317 -41.79 -22.30 -18.38
N GLY A 318 -42.39 -22.48 -17.20
CA GLY A 318 -42.98 -23.76 -16.78
C GLY A 318 -44.34 -23.51 -16.16
N SER A 319 -45.30 -23.12 -16.99
CA SER A 319 -46.75 -23.17 -16.73
C SER A 319 -47.43 -23.57 -18.01
#